data_AF-A0A7C7AIQ2-F1
#
_entry.id   AF-A0A7C7AIQ2-F1
#
_cell.length_a   1.000
_cell.length_b   1.000
_cell.length_c   1.000
_cell.angle_alpha   90.00
_cell.angle_beta   90.00
_cell.angle_gamma   90.00
#
_symmetry.space_group_name_H-M   'P 1'
#
loop_
_entity.id
_entity.type
_entity.pdbx_description
1 polymer ?
#
loop_
_entity_poly.entity_id
_entity_poly.type
_entity_poly.pdbx_seq_one_letter_code
_entity_poly.pdbx_strand_id
1 'polypeptide(L)'
;VIGLPVFIILTIFLYVFVKKLKKKYDEESQVISVNKKVNLAIKLISAGAGLLITLNITSTMWFQILQYINSEDFGTLDPIFNNDVSFYVFKLPLINTAIGSLISILFLMTLAIVLFNAYLAVREGIKNVSEQFEDIRQFPRQNLDLNKILNKKFAERIINQISIIGFLLFLLLGARYALRCYDLLYSRLGRVFGAGYTDINITLNLYRVLAFGCALAAFTFFVGARKRKLKIALALPVALILVSILGTGLAWGVEKFIVEPDQLSKETLYMQYSIKSTQKAYGLDDVKTIQFPARDNLTIEDIENNPEVIENIRINDQEPLIQVYNQLQGIRPYYVFYDVDVDRYVIDGEYRQVFLSARELDQDRLNEQARTWVNLYLKYTHGYGITVSTVNNVTPQGQPEMLVKNIPPTTETDFKIVRPEIYFGEKTNNYIIVNTDEMEFDYPSGADNVETLYEGKAGINLSFFKRLLFSIREGSYRMLISKNIDKDSRIIINRNIIQRVS
;
A
#
# COMPACT_ATOMS: atom_id res chain seq x y z
N VAL A 1 5.77 -9.59 16.80
CA VAL A 1 5.54 -9.64 18.27
C VAL A 1 4.10 -9.32 18.66
N ILE A 2 3.42 -8.36 17.99
CA ILE A 2 2.06 -7.91 18.37
C ILE A 2 0.94 -8.87 17.94
N GLY A 3 1.14 -9.66 16.88
CA GLY A 3 0.08 -10.52 16.32
C GLY A 3 -0.44 -11.60 17.29
N LEU A 4 0.44 -12.24 18.07
CA LEU A 4 0.02 -13.33 18.97
C LEU A 4 -0.88 -12.85 20.13
N PRO A 5 -0.54 -11.76 20.86
CA PRO A 5 -1.46 -11.16 21.83
C PRO A 5 -2.81 -10.75 21.22
N VAL A 6 -2.80 -10.08 20.07
CA VAL A 6 -4.03 -9.63 19.39
C VAL A 6 -4.91 -10.82 18.99
N PHE A 7 -4.31 -11.89 18.47
CA PHE A 7 -4.99 -13.13 18.14
C PHE A 7 -5.70 -13.75 19.34
N ILE A 8 -5.01 -13.84 20.48
CA ILE A 8 -5.57 -14.44 21.69
C ILE A 8 -6.76 -13.62 22.19
N ILE A 9 -6.61 -12.29 22.28
CA ILE A 9 -7.66 -11.39 22.76
C ILE A 9 -8.89 -11.45 21.84
N LEU A 10 -8.70 -11.35 20.52
CA LEU A 10 -9.78 -11.40 19.55
C LEU A 10 -10.47 -12.76 19.53
N THR A 11 -9.71 -13.85 19.60
CA THR A 11 -10.28 -15.21 19.63
C THR A 11 -11.13 -15.43 20.88
N ILE A 12 -10.66 -14.99 22.06
CA ILE A 12 -11.42 -15.08 23.31
C ILE A 12 -12.70 -14.23 23.21
N PHE A 13 -12.58 -13.00 22.71
CA PHE A 13 -13.72 -12.09 22.56
C PHE A 13 -14.78 -12.65 21.61
N LEU A 14 -14.39 -13.11 20.42
CA LEU A 14 -15.26 -13.75 19.44
C LEU A 14 -15.86 -15.04 19.98
N TYR A 15 -15.08 -15.85 20.69
CA TYR A 15 -15.59 -17.06 21.34
C TYR A 15 -16.67 -16.75 22.37
N VAL A 16 -16.46 -15.74 23.24
CA VAL A 16 -17.48 -15.30 24.21
C VAL A 16 -18.72 -14.78 23.50
N PHE A 17 -18.56 -14.04 22.40
CA PHE A 17 -19.67 -13.53 21.59
C PHE A 17 -20.49 -14.65 20.95
N VAL A 18 -19.84 -15.58 20.22
CA VAL A 18 -20.51 -16.72 19.58
C VAL A 18 -21.10 -17.67 20.63
N LYS A 19 -20.44 -17.86 21.77
CA LYS A 19 -20.99 -18.65 22.88
C LYS A 19 -22.25 -18.00 23.48
N LYS A 20 -22.31 -16.67 23.59
CA LYS A 20 -23.54 -15.96 23.99
C LYS A 20 -24.66 -16.15 22.96
N LEU A 21 -24.34 -16.12 21.66
CA LEU A 21 -25.31 -16.42 20.60
C LEU A 21 -25.81 -17.87 20.67
N LYS A 22 -24.91 -18.84 20.87
CA LYS A 22 -25.29 -20.25 21.04
C LYS A 22 -26.16 -20.47 22.27
N LYS A 23 -25.79 -19.94 23.43
CA LYS A 23 -26.60 -20.08 24.65
C LYS A 23 -28.03 -19.59 24.39
N LYS A 24 -28.17 -18.51 23.63
CA LYS A 24 -29.47 -17.98 23.20
C LYS A 24 -30.24 -18.95 22.29
N TYR A 25 -29.55 -19.60 21.34
CA TYR A 25 -30.14 -20.65 20.49
C TYR A 25 -30.64 -21.85 21.29
N ASP A 26 -29.84 -22.34 22.23
CA ASP A 26 -30.17 -23.53 23.02
C ASP A 26 -31.40 -23.27 23.92
N GLU A 27 -31.51 -22.06 24.50
CA GLU A 27 -32.68 -21.63 25.30
C GLU A 27 -33.98 -21.56 24.47
N GLU A 28 -33.92 -21.11 23.21
CA GLU A 28 -35.10 -20.97 22.34
C GLU A 28 -35.50 -22.28 21.65
N SER A 29 -34.54 -23.15 21.35
CA SER A 29 -34.82 -24.41 20.64
C SER A 29 -35.25 -25.57 21.55
N GLN A 30 -35.29 -25.38 22.87
CA GLN A 30 -35.58 -26.43 23.87
C GLN A 30 -34.66 -27.67 23.76
N VAL A 31 -33.50 -27.53 23.10
CA VAL A 31 -32.55 -28.63 22.91
C VAL A 31 -31.58 -28.67 24.10
N ILE A 32 -31.81 -29.58 25.04
CA ILE A 32 -30.92 -29.82 26.19
C ILE A 32 -29.81 -30.82 25.81
N SER A 33 -29.16 -30.65 24.65
CA SER A 33 -28.02 -31.51 24.27
C SER A 33 -26.72 -30.72 24.19
N VAL A 34 -25.80 -31.00 25.11
CA VAL A 34 -24.44 -30.46 25.09
C VAL A 34 -23.64 -31.17 24.00
N ASN A 35 -23.84 -30.77 22.74
CA ASN A 35 -23.10 -31.35 21.63
C ASN A 35 -21.63 -30.86 21.64
N LYS A 36 -20.69 -31.74 22.04
CA LYS A 36 -19.24 -31.47 22.06
C LYS A 36 -18.70 -31.03 20.70
N LYS A 37 -19.25 -31.53 19.58
CA LYS A 37 -18.85 -31.15 18.22
C LYS A 37 -19.19 -29.69 17.91
N VAL A 38 -20.33 -29.19 18.38
CA VAL A 38 -20.73 -27.78 18.18
C VAL A 38 -19.86 -26.83 18.97
N ASN A 39 -19.50 -27.17 20.21
CA ASN A 39 -18.57 -26.35 21.00
C ASN A 39 -17.16 -26.31 20.39
N LEU A 40 -16.71 -27.42 19.79
CA LEU A 40 -15.45 -27.47 19.04
C LEU A 40 -15.52 -26.60 17.78
N ALA A 41 -16.61 -26.69 17.00
CA ALA A 41 -16.83 -25.86 15.83
C ALA A 41 -16.83 -24.36 16.17
N ILE A 42 -17.47 -23.96 17.27
CA ILE A 42 -17.45 -22.55 17.73
C ILE A 42 -16.03 -22.09 18.06
N LYS A 43 -15.23 -22.91 18.74
CA LYS A 43 -13.82 -22.57 19.01
C LYS A 43 -13.03 -22.43 17.71
N LEU A 44 -13.19 -23.36 16.76
CA LEU A 44 -12.49 -23.34 15.48
C LEU A 44 -12.91 -22.14 14.61
N ILE A 45 -14.19 -21.83 14.53
CA ILE A 45 -14.70 -20.66 13.79
C ILE A 45 -14.21 -19.36 14.43
N SER A 46 -14.25 -19.27 15.77
CA SER A 46 -13.76 -18.08 16.49
C SER A 46 -12.25 -17.89 16.32
N ALA A 47 -11.48 -18.99 16.33
CA ALA A 47 -10.04 -18.97 16.06
C ALA A 47 -9.75 -18.63 14.59
N GLY A 48 -10.48 -19.18 13.63
CA GLY A 48 -10.33 -18.85 12.22
C GLY A 48 -10.63 -17.38 11.93
N ALA A 49 -11.76 -16.86 12.43
CA ALA A 49 -12.11 -15.45 12.32
C ALA A 49 -11.12 -14.54 13.07
N GLY A 50 -10.71 -14.93 14.28
CA GLY A 50 -9.68 -14.22 15.04
C GLY A 50 -8.34 -14.16 14.30
N LEU A 51 -7.95 -15.24 13.62
CA LEU A 51 -6.72 -15.30 12.82
C LEU A 51 -6.82 -14.35 11.62
N LEU A 52 -7.93 -14.37 10.87
CA LEU A 52 -8.13 -13.48 9.72
C LEU A 52 -8.07 -12.00 10.12
N ILE A 53 -8.75 -11.63 11.21
CA ILE A 53 -8.74 -10.24 11.71
C ILE A 53 -7.34 -9.87 12.20
N THR A 54 -6.64 -10.78 12.88
CA THR A 54 -5.26 -10.53 13.35
C THR A 54 -4.29 -10.36 12.19
N LEU A 55 -4.41 -11.18 11.14
CA LEU A 55 -3.57 -11.06 9.94
C LEU A 55 -3.78 -9.70 9.28
N ASN A 56 -5.03 -9.24 9.19
CA ASN A 56 -5.36 -7.92 8.66
C ASN A 56 -4.80 -6.78 9.52
N ILE A 57 -4.96 -6.84 10.85
CA ILE A 57 -4.41 -5.84 11.77
C ILE A 57 -2.88 -5.82 11.70
N THR A 58 -2.25 -7.00 11.69
CA THR A 58 -0.79 -7.10 11.67
C THR A 58 -0.22 -6.60 10.34
N SER A 59 -0.83 -6.93 9.20
CA SER A 59 -0.34 -6.46 7.91
C SER A 59 -0.49 -4.95 7.73
N THR A 60 -1.55 -4.36 8.27
CA THR A 60 -1.86 -2.92 8.08
C THR A 60 -1.27 -2.02 9.16
N MET A 61 -1.24 -2.45 10.42
CA MET A 61 -0.92 -1.59 11.56
C MET A 61 0.48 -1.81 12.13
N TRP A 62 1.22 -2.88 11.78
CA TRP A 62 2.51 -3.16 12.45
C TRP A 62 3.48 -1.98 12.35
N PHE A 63 3.58 -1.38 11.17
CA PHE A 63 4.47 -0.25 10.91
C PHE A 63 4.00 1.01 11.63
N GLN A 64 2.69 1.29 11.59
CA GLN A 64 2.09 2.41 12.32
C GLN A 64 2.28 2.30 13.84
N ILE A 65 2.21 1.08 14.39
CA ILE A 65 2.47 0.85 15.82
C ILE A 65 3.94 1.10 16.15
N LEU A 66 4.86 0.69 15.29
CA LEU A 66 6.28 0.99 15.48
C LEU A 66 6.56 2.49 15.40
N GLN A 67 5.96 3.19 14.45
CA GLN A 67 6.02 4.65 14.33
C GLN A 67 5.46 5.35 15.57
N TYR A 68 4.34 4.87 16.11
CA TYR A 68 3.74 5.42 17.32
C TYR A 68 4.62 5.21 18.57
N ILE A 69 5.19 4.01 18.73
CA ILE A 69 6.01 3.67 19.91
C ILE A 69 7.34 4.43 19.89
N ASN A 70 7.94 4.60 18.71
CA ASN A 70 9.22 5.28 18.53
C ASN A 70 9.02 6.71 17.99
N SER A 71 7.88 7.34 18.31
CA SER A 71 7.59 8.69 17.84
C SER A 71 8.51 9.70 18.54
N GLU A 72 9.14 10.57 17.76
CA GLU A 72 9.88 11.73 18.27
C GLU A 72 9.16 13.02 17.88
N ASP A 73 9.33 14.07 18.69
CA ASP A 73 8.74 15.37 18.41
C ASP A 73 9.58 16.14 17.38
N PHE A 74 8.91 16.80 16.43
CA PHE A 74 9.59 17.61 15.41
C PHE A 74 9.92 19.03 15.92
N GLY A 75 9.38 19.43 17.08
CA GLY A 75 9.54 20.78 17.63
C GLY A 75 8.91 21.86 16.76
N THR A 76 7.94 21.48 15.92
CA THR A 76 7.28 22.37 14.97
C THR A 76 5.77 22.17 15.07
N LEU A 77 5.06 23.25 15.35
CA LEU A 77 3.62 23.23 15.52
C LEU A 77 2.91 23.53 14.20
N ASP A 78 1.79 22.85 13.97
CA ASP A 78 0.91 23.16 12.85
C ASP A 78 0.16 24.48 13.10
N PRO A 79 -0.05 25.31 12.07
CA PRO A 79 -0.62 26.65 12.24
C PRO A 79 -2.14 26.67 12.49
N ILE A 80 -2.83 25.54 12.41
CA ILE A 80 -4.30 25.47 12.48
C ILE A 80 -4.77 24.94 13.83
N PHE A 81 -4.21 23.82 14.29
CA PHE A 81 -4.57 23.13 15.52
C PHE A 81 -3.50 23.23 16.61
N ASN A 82 -2.32 23.78 16.29
CA ASN A 82 -1.21 23.97 17.23
C ASN A 82 -0.71 22.66 17.88
N ASN A 83 -0.80 21.56 17.14
CA ASN A 83 -0.22 20.27 17.48
C ASN A 83 1.17 20.15 16.85
N ASP A 84 2.06 19.40 17.48
CA ASP A 84 3.35 19.06 16.85
C ASP A 84 3.11 18.20 15.60
N VAL A 85 3.93 18.41 14.57
CA VAL A 85 3.89 17.62 13.32
C VAL A 85 4.02 16.11 13.59
N SER A 86 4.67 15.70 14.69
CA SER A 86 4.78 14.30 15.15
C SER A 86 3.43 13.63 15.32
N PHE A 87 2.41 14.40 15.73
CA PHE A 87 1.05 13.89 15.86
C PHE A 87 0.52 13.38 14.53
N TYR A 88 0.71 14.16 13.46
CA TYR A 88 0.20 13.86 12.12
C TYR A 88 0.99 12.74 11.45
N VAL A 89 2.30 12.70 11.63
CA VAL A 89 3.16 11.70 10.98
C VAL A 89 3.10 10.34 11.69
N PHE A 90 3.13 10.32 13.03
CA PHE A 90 3.31 9.08 13.79
C PHE A 90 2.06 8.62 14.56
N LYS A 91 1.23 9.55 15.05
CA LYS A 91 0.16 9.22 16.01
C LYS A 91 -1.21 9.06 15.34
N LEU A 92 -1.62 10.05 14.56
CA LEU A 92 -2.92 10.12 13.90
C LEU A 92 -3.20 8.92 12.97
N PRO A 93 -2.26 8.42 12.14
CA PRO A 93 -2.52 7.27 11.26
C PRO A 93 -2.91 6.02 12.04
N LEU A 94 -2.23 5.75 13.16
CA LEU A 94 -2.54 4.61 14.02
C LEU A 94 -3.93 4.76 14.66
N ILE A 95 -4.22 5.95 15.22
CA ILE A 95 -5.50 6.21 15.89
C ILE A 95 -6.66 6.08 14.89
N ASN A 96 -6.53 6.66 13.69
CA ASN A 96 -7.53 6.55 12.62
C ASN A 96 -7.76 5.09 12.20
N THR A 97 -6.68 4.34 11.98
CA THR A 97 -6.76 2.93 11.57
C THR A 97 -7.36 2.06 12.68
N ALA A 98 -7.02 2.33 13.95
CA ALA A 98 -7.58 1.64 15.10
C ALA A 98 -9.09 1.89 15.26
N ILE A 99 -9.52 3.17 15.23
CA ILE A 99 -10.95 3.51 15.34
C ILE A 99 -11.74 2.94 14.14
N GLY A 100 -11.18 3.05 12.93
CA GLY A 100 -11.77 2.44 11.73
C GLY A 100 -11.96 0.92 11.87
N SER A 101 -10.95 0.23 12.39
CA SER A 101 -11.00 -1.21 12.62
C SER A 101 -12.03 -1.60 13.69
N LEU A 102 -12.12 -0.85 14.80
CA LEU A 102 -13.12 -1.06 15.85
C LEU A 102 -14.55 -0.84 15.33
N ILE A 103 -14.78 0.20 14.52
CA ILE A 103 -16.08 0.44 13.88
C ILE A 103 -16.45 -0.74 12.96
N SER A 104 -15.51 -1.21 12.13
CA SER A 104 -15.72 -2.36 11.24
C SER A 104 -16.05 -3.63 12.01
N ILE A 105 -15.35 -3.92 13.11
CA ILE A 105 -15.65 -5.07 13.99
C ILE A 105 -17.05 -4.95 14.58
N LEU A 106 -17.42 -3.80 15.14
CA LEU A 106 -18.75 -3.59 15.72
C LEU A 106 -19.86 -3.68 14.66
N PHE A 107 -19.61 -3.20 13.44
CA PHE A 107 -20.53 -3.34 12.33
C PHE A 107 -20.72 -4.81 11.95
N LEU A 108 -19.63 -5.58 11.80
CA LEU A 108 -19.69 -7.02 11.53
C LEU A 108 -20.40 -7.79 12.66
N MET A 109 -20.20 -7.41 13.93
CA MET A 109 -20.93 -7.98 15.05
C MET A 109 -22.42 -7.67 14.97
N THR A 110 -22.78 -6.44 14.62
CA THR A 110 -24.19 -6.05 14.43
C THR A 110 -24.82 -6.85 13.31
N LEU A 111 -24.14 -6.99 12.17
CA LEU A 111 -24.58 -7.80 11.04
C LEU A 111 -24.72 -9.28 11.43
N ALA A 112 -23.75 -9.85 12.16
CA ALA A 112 -23.81 -11.22 12.63
C ALA A 112 -25.01 -11.45 13.57
N ILE A 113 -25.31 -10.50 14.47
CA ILE A 113 -26.52 -10.55 15.31
C ILE A 113 -27.77 -10.52 14.42
N VAL A 114 -27.88 -9.58 13.49
CA VAL A 114 -29.06 -9.43 12.62
C VAL A 114 -29.28 -10.70 11.79
N LEU A 115 -28.25 -11.21 11.13
CA LEU A 115 -28.31 -12.44 10.33
C LEU A 115 -28.65 -13.68 11.17
N PHE A 116 -28.03 -13.82 12.35
CA PHE A 116 -28.32 -14.92 13.26
C PHE A 116 -29.78 -14.91 13.71
N ASN A 117 -30.34 -13.73 14.04
CA ASN A 117 -31.75 -13.63 14.43
C ASN A 117 -32.69 -13.81 13.22
N ALA A 118 -32.31 -13.35 12.02
CA ALA A 118 -33.08 -13.60 10.80
C ALA A 118 -33.14 -15.11 10.48
N TYR A 119 -32.02 -15.83 10.64
CA TYR A 119 -31.98 -17.29 10.52
C TYR A 119 -32.93 -17.98 11.51
N LEU A 120 -32.96 -17.53 12.77
CA LEU A 120 -33.90 -18.09 13.76
C LEU A 120 -35.36 -17.82 13.40
N ALA A 121 -35.68 -16.60 12.97
CA ALA A 121 -37.04 -16.24 12.57
C ALA A 121 -37.53 -17.06 11.37
N VAL A 122 -36.66 -17.29 10.36
CA VAL A 122 -36.99 -18.15 9.21
C VAL A 122 -37.18 -19.60 9.65
N ARG A 123 -36.32 -20.12 10.54
CA ARG A 123 -36.42 -21.50 11.05
C ARG A 123 -37.71 -21.72 11.86
N GLU A 124 -38.07 -20.79 12.75
CA GLU A 124 -39.33 -20.84 13.49
C GLU A 124 -40.52 -20.74 12.53
N GLY A 125 -40.45 -19.87 11.51
CA GLY A 125 -41.45 -19.79 10.45
C GLY A 125 -41.64 -21.13 9.71
N ILE A 126 -40.55 -21.80 9.34
CA ILE A 126 -40.59 -23.11 8.68
C ILE A 126 -41.15 -24.19 9.61
N LYS A 127 -40.77 -24.20 10.89
CA LYS A 127 -41.25 -25.18 11.87
C LYS A 127 -42.75 -25.03 12.15
N ASN A 128 -43.23 -23.79 12.27
CA ASN A 128 -44.65 -23.50 12.45
C ASN A 128 -45.45 -23.91 11.21
N VAL A 129 -44.90 -23.70 10.01
CA VAL A 129 -45.53 -24.19 8.76
C VAL A 129 -45.55 -25.72 8.73
N SER A 130 -44.47 -26.42 9.11
CA SER A 130 -44.46 -27.90 9.13
C SER A 130 -45.40 -28.51 10.17
N GLU A 131 -45.50 -27.93 11.38
CA GLU A 131 -46.47 -28.36 12.40
C GLU A 131 -47.92 -28.04 11.95
N GLN A 132 -48.12 -26.92 11.25
CA GLN A 132 -49.42 -26.58 10.65
C GLN A 132 -49.78 -27.49 9.47
N PHE A 133 -48.80 -28.14 8.81
CA PHE A 133 -49.01 -29.15 7.75
C PHE A 133 -49.42 -30.53 8.30
N GLU A 134 -49.12 -30.86 9.56
CA GLU A 134 -49.65 -32.07 10.23
C GLU A 134 -51.13 -31.94 10.61
N ASP A 135 -51.65 -30.71 10.74
CA ASP A 135 -53.03 -30.43 11.17
C ASP A 135 -53.98 -29.98 10.03
N ILE A 136 -53.61 -30.21 8.76
CA ILE A 136 -54.45 -29.86 7.59
C ILE A 136 -55.47 -30.97 7.29
N ARG A 137 -56.47 -31.12 8.17
CA ARG A 137 -57.85 -31.36 7.73
C ARG A 137 -58.67 -30.15 8.14
N GLN A 138 -58.97 -29.31 7.16
CA GLN A 138 -59.80 -28.08 7.18
C GLN A 138 -59.01 -26.76 7.19
N PHE A 139 -58.98 -26.09 6.03
CA PHE A 139 -58.55 -24.71 5.88
C PHE A 139 -59.56 -23.74 6.52
N PRO A 140 -59.09 -22.58 7.00
CA PRO A 140 -59.17 -21.41 6.12
C PRO A 140 -57.88 -20.59 6.05
N ARG A 141 -57.74 -19.90 4.92
CA ARG A 141 -56.72 -18.88 4.62
C ARG A 141 -56.59 -17.89 5.78
N GLN A 142 -55.46 -17.90 6.49
CA GLN A 142 -55.03 -16.80 7.34
C GLN A 142 -53.80 -16.14 6.74
N ASN A 143 -53.82 -14.81 6.68
CA ASN A 143 -52.67 -14.00 6.33
C ASN A 143 -51.51 -14.34 7.28
N LEU A 144 -50.31 -14.53 6.73
CA LEU A 144 -49.06 -14.64 7.47
C LEU A 144 -48.83 -13.34 8.24
N ASP A 145 -49.32 -13.28 9.48
CA ASP A 145 -49.15 -12.13 10.35
C ASP A 145 -47.73 -12.17 10.95
N LEU A 146 -46.76 -11.62 10.21
CA LEU A 146 -45.34 -11.53 10.59
C LEU A 146 -45.12 -10.92 12.00
N ASN A 147 -46.11 -10.15 12.49
CA ASN A 147 -46.13 -9.58 13.84
C ASN A 147 -46.29 -10.61 14.97
N LYS A 148 -46.84 -11.81 14.70
CA LYS A 148 -46.92 -12.91 15.68
C LYS A 148 -45.65 -13.76 15.73
N ILE A 149 -44.85 -13.78 14.65
CA ILE A 149 -43.58 -14.52 14.56
C ILE A 149 -42.48 -13.79 15.36
N LEU A 150 -42.53 -12.45 15.44
CA LEU A 150 -41.68 -11.66 16.34
C LEU A 150 -42.26 -11.61 17.75
N ASN A 151 -42.08 -12.70 18.51
CA ASN A 151 -42.50 -12.77 19.91
C ASN A 151 -41.97 -11.55 20.72
N LYS A 152 -42.81 -10.85 21.51
CA LYS A 152 -42.42 -9.59 22.21
C LYS A 152 -41.12 -9.72 23.03
N LYS A 153 -40.90 -10.90 23.63
CA LYS A 153 -39.68 -11.25 24.40
C LYS A 153 -38.42 -11.45 23.53
N PHE A 154 -38.58 -11.81 22.26
CA PHE A 154 -37.48 -11.97 21.29
C PHE A 154 -37.01 -10.60 20.80
N ALA A 155 -37.95 -9.72 20.44
CA ALA A 155 -37.67 -8.33 20.06
C ALA A 155 -36.97 -7.56 21.20
N GLU A 156 -37.41 -7.73 22.44
CA GLU A 156 -36.78 -7.14 23.64
C GLU A 156 -35.30 -7.46 23.77
N ARG A 157 -34.93 -8.72 23.58
CA ARG A 157 -33.56 -9.18 23.77
C ARG A 157 -32.63 -8.70 22.66
N ILE A 158 -33.11 -8.66 21.42
CA ILE A 158 -32.37 -8.12 20.26
C ILE A 158 -32.10 -6.63 20.44
N ILE A 159 -33.14 -5.88 20.81
CA ILE A 159 -33.06 -4.44 21.04
C ILE A 159 -32.03 -4.11 22.12
N ASN A 160 -31.93 -4.92 23.19
CA ASN A 160 -30.92 -4.69 24.23
C ASN A 160 -29.48 -4.88 23.72
N GLN A 161 -29.19 -5.93 22.95
CA GLN A 161 -27.85 -6.16 22.39
C GLN A 161 -27.47 -5.08 21.36
N ILE A 162 -28.41 -4.76 20.46
CA ILE A 162 -28.23 -3.70 19.46
C ILE A 162 -28.10 -2.34 20.13
N SER A 163 -28.78 -2.07 21.24
CA SER A 163 -28.67 -0.78 21.94
C SER A 163 -27.26 -0.52 22.47
N ILE A 164 -26.59 -1.54 23.03
CA ILE A 164 -25.24 -1.40 23.58
C ILE A 164 -24.22 -1.25 22.45
N ILE A 165 -24.32 -2.08 21.40
CA ILE A 165 -23.41 -1.99 20.25
C ILE A 165 -23.62 -0.67 19.50
N GLY A 166 -24.88 -0.25 19.31
CA GLY A 166 -25.21 1.03 18.70
C GLY A 166 -24.70 2.21 19.51
N PHE A 167 -24.80 2.18 20.84
CA PHE A 167 -24.21 3.19 21.72
C PHE A 167 -22.69 3.33 21.50
N LEU A 168 -21.97 2.20 21.54
CA LEU A 168 -20.52 2.19 21.28
C LEU A 168 -20.18 2.64 19.86
N LEU A 169 -20.96 2.22 18.87
CA LEU A 169 -20.76 2.57 17.46
C LEU A 169 -20.93 4.08 17.25
N PHE A 170 -21.97 4.70 17.81
CA PHE A 170 -22.16 6.14 17.70
C PHE A 170 -21.09 6.95 18.45
N LEU A 171 -20.60 6.47 19.60
CA LEU A 171 -19.45 7.09 20.26
C LEU A 171 -18.18 7.03 19.41
N LEU A 172 -17.86 5.87 18.83
CA LEU A 172 -16.71 5.72 17.95
C LEU A 172 -16.88 6.52 16.65
N LEU A 173 -18.10 6.65 16.13
CA LEU A 173 -18.39 7.50 14.99
C LEU A 173 -18.17 8.99 15.34
N GLY A 174 -18.56 9.41 16.54
CA GLY A 174 -18.27 10.75 17.06
C GLY A 174 -16.77 11.00 17.18
N ALA A 175 -16.02 10.06 17.75
CA ALA A 175 -14.57 10.11 17.80
C ALA A 175 -13.94 10.17 16.40
N ARG A 176 -14.47 9.40 15.43
CA ARG A 176 -14.03 9.44 14.03
C ARG A 176 -14.25 10.81 13.39
N TYR A 177 -15.40 11.46 13.63
CA TYR A 177 -15.62 12.82 13.13
C TYR A 177 -14.73 13.86 13.81
N ALA A 178 -14.42 13.67 15.10
CA ALA A 178 -13.45 14.52 15.79
C ALA A 178 -12.04 14.37 15.17
N LEU A 179 -11.62 13.14 14.85
CA LEU A 179 -10.34 12.91 14.16
C LEU A 179 -10.32 13.44 12.73
N ARG A 180 -11.45 13.38 12.02
CA ARG A 180 -11.60 13.98 10.68
C ARG A 180 -11.34 15.49 10.64
N CYS A 181 -11.42 16.18 11.78
CA CYS A 181 -11.00 17.58 11.87
C CYS A 181 -9.50 17.72 11.55
N TYR A 182 -8.67 16.81 12.06
CA TYR A 182 -7.23 16.77 11.80
C TYR A 182 -6.91 16.28 10.39
N ASP A 183 -7.73 15.37 9.85
CA ASP A 183 -7.56 14.85 8.49
C ASP A 183 -7.68 15.94 7.40
N LEU A 184 -8.27 17.11 7.73
CA LEU A 184 -8.34 18.26 6.82
C LEU A 184 -6.96 18.75 6.39
N LEU A 185 -5.91 18.55 7.20
CA LEU A 185 -4.54 18.91 6.81
C LEU A 185 -3.99 18.04 5.66
N TYR A 186 -4.64 16.94 5.30
CA TYR A 186 -4.30 16.12 4.14
C TYR A 186 -5.26 16.34 2.95
N SER A 187 -6.07 17.40 3.01
CA SER A 187 -7.01 17.74 1.94
C SER A 187 -6.28 17.97 0.61
N ARG A 188 -6.92 17.52 -0.47
CA ARG A 188 -6.49 17.69 -1.86
C ARG A 188 -7.52 18.47 -2.68
N LEU A 189 -8.48 19.10 -2.00
CA LEU A 189 -9.54 19.85 -2.68
C LEU A 189 -9.01 21.13 -3.33
N GLY A 190 -8.03 21.79 -2.70
CA GLY A 190 -7.38 22.97 -3.25
C GLY A 190 -6.26 22.68 -4.24
N ARG A 191 -5.71 23.74 -4.86
CA ARG A 191 -4.54 23.63 -5.76
C ARG A 191 -3.26 23.21 -5.03
N VAL A 192 -3.17 23.47 -3.74
CA VAL A 192 -2.04 23.11 -2.89
C VAL A 192 -2.51 22.06 -1.90
N PHE A 193 -1.62 21.13 -1.56
CA PHE A 193 -1.88 20.13 -0.53
C PHE A 193 -2.02 20.81 0.84
N GLY A 194 -3.09 20.49 1.57
CA GLY A 194 -3.41 21.10 2.87
C GLY A 194 -4.85 21.58 2.98
N ALA A 195 -5.26 21.97 4.18
CA ALA A 195 -6.60 22.50 4.45
C ALA A 195 -6.76 23.90 3.84
N GLY A 196 -7.72 24.05 2.91
CA GLY A 196 -8.05 25.34 2.30
C GLY A 196 -9.09 26.15 3.06
N TYR A 197 -9.56 27.25 2.46
CA TYR A 197 -10.54 28.15 3.07
C TYR A 197 -11.86 27.45 3.41
N THR A 198 -12.40 26.66 2.47
CA THR A 198 -13.65 25.93 2.67
C THR A 198 -13.51 24.86 3.75
N ASP A 199 -12.36 24.19 3.79
CA ASP A 199 -12.08 23.15 4.77
C ASP A 199 -12.11 23.70 6.20
N ILE A 200 -11.46 24.83 6.43
CA ILE A 200 -11.35 25.43 7.77
C ILE A 200 -12.62 26.15 8.21
N ASN A 201 -13.28 26.88 7.31
CA ASN A 201 -14.44 27.69 7.71
C ASN A 201 -15.75 26.89 7.71
N ILE A 202 -15.90 25.90 6.82
CA ILE A 202 -17.14 25.14 6.66
C ILE A 202 -16.97 23.70 7.15
N THR A 203 -16.07 22.94 6.53
CA THR A 203 -15.96 21.49 6.76
C THR A 203 -15.56 21.16 8.21
N LEU A 204 -14.64 21.93 8.80
CA LEU A 204 -14.22 21.78 10.19
C LEU A 204 -15.39 21.93 11.17
N ASN A 205 -16.20 22.97 10.98
CA ASN A 205 -17.37 23.22 11.84
C ASN A 205 -18.44 22.13 11.65
N LEU A 206 -18.64 21.67 10.41
CA LEU A 206 -19.51 20.53 10.12
C LEU A 206 -19.07 19.27 10.87
N TYR A 207 -17.78 18.93 10.83
CA TYR A 207 -17.25 17.77 11.55
C TYR A 207 -17.37 17.89 13.06
N ARG A 208 -17.18 19.08 13.64
CA ARG A 208 -17.42 19.33 15.07
C ARG A 208 -18.88 19.10 15.46
N VAL A 209 -19.82 19.61 14.66
CA VAL A 209 -21.26 19.40 14.88
C VAL A 209 -21.61 17.92 14.78
N LEU A 210 -21.09 17.22 13.77
CA LEU A 210 -21.34 15.77 13.60
C LEU A 210 -20.72 14.95 14.73
N ALA A 211 -19.53 15.32 15.22
CA ALA A 211 -18.86 14.64 16.33
C ALA A 211 -19.69 14.73 17.61
N PHE A 212 -20.11 15.94 17.99
CA PHE A 212 -20.96 16.17 19.15
C PHE A 212 -22.35 15.54 18.97
N GLY A 213 -22.93 15.68 17.78
CA GLY A 213 -24.20 15.09 17.41
C GLY A 213 -24.20 13.57 17.53
N CYS A 214 -23.12 12.89 17.13
CA CYS A 214 -22.97 11.44 17.29
C CYS A 214 -22.90 11.02 18.76
N ALA A 215 -22.23 11.81 19.61
CA ALA A 215 -22.22 11.54 21.05
C ALA A 215 -23.64 11.62 21.64
N LEU A 216 -24.42 12.65 21.28
CA LEU A 216 -25.83 12.74 21.66
C LEU A 216 -26.66 11.59 21.07
N ALA A 217 -26.41 11.21 19.82
CA ALA A 217 -27.09 10.12 19.15
C ALA A 217 -26.85 8.77 19.84
N ALA A 218 -25.66 8.56 20.41
CA ALA A 218 -25.39 7.38 21.22
C ALA A 218 -26.39 7.26 22.37
N PHE A 219 -26.59 8.34 23.14
CA PHE A 219 -27.51 8.36 24.27
C PHE A 219 -28.98 8.25 23.83
N THR A 220 -29.41 9.02 22.82
CA THR A 220 -30.81 8.98 22.35
C THR A 220 -31.16 7.63 21.71
N PHE A 221 -30.22 7.03 20.97
CA PHE A 221 -30.37 5.70 20.40
C PHE A 221 -30.48 4.65 21.51
N PHE A 222 -29.59 4.70 22.51
CA PHE A 222 -29.61 3.76 23.64
C PHE A 222 -30.92 3.83 24.42
N VAL A 223 -31.37 5.04 24.79
CA VAL A 223 -32.62 5.26 25.53
C VAL A 223 -33.84 4.92 24.68
N GLY A 224 -33.86 5.35 23.42
CA GLY A 224 -34.96 5.11 22.47
C GLY A 224 -35.12 3.63 22.15
N ALA A 225 -34.01 2.91 21.95
CA ALA A 225 -33.99 1.47 21.77
C ALA A 225 -34.58 0.77 23.01
N ARG A 226 -34.07 1.06 24.21
CA ARG A 226 -34.61 0.45 25.46
C ARG A 226 -36.08 0.76 25.71
N LYS A 227 -36.53 1.98 25.38
CA LYS A 227 -37.94 2.39 25.48
C LYS A 227 -38.81 1.93 24.29
N ARG A 228 -38.24 1.24 23.30
CA ARG A 228 -38.89 0.77 22.05
C ARG A 228 -39.58 1.86 21.24
N LYS A 229 -39.11 3.10 21.37
CA LYS A 229 -39.60 4.22 20.59
C LYS A 229 -38.65 4.44 19.42
N LEU A 230 -38.90 3.71 18.31
CA LEU A 230 -38.09 3.79 17.09
C LEU A 230 -37.90 5.23 16.60
N LYS A 231 -38.96 6.05 16.68
CA LYS A 231 -38.88 7.48 16.34
C LYS A 231 -37.82 8.22 17.15
N ILE A 232 -37.73 7.98 18.46
CA ILE A 232 -36.73 8.63 19.33
C ILE A 232 -35.33 8.05 19.07
N ALA A 233 -35.23 6.74 18.85
CA ALA A 233 -33.95 6.09 18.59
C ALA A 233 -33.30 6.57 17.28
N LEU A 234 -34.11 6.77 16.23
CA LEU A 234 -33.63 7.08 14.88
C LEU A 234 -33.71 8.57 14.51
N ALA A 235 -34.47 9.41 15.22
CA ALA A 235 -34.62 10.82 14.88
C ALA A 235 -33.27 11.55 14.75
N LEU A 236 -32.40 11.42 15.76
CA LEU A 236 -31.12 12.12 15.76
C LEU A 236 -30.13 11.54 14.74
N PRO A 237 -29.94 10.21 14.63
CA PRO A 237 -29.14 9.62 13.54
C PRO A 237 -29.59 10.08 12.15
N VAL A 238 -30.89 10.09 11.87
CA VAL A 238 -31.44 10.54 10.58
C VAL A 238 -31.20 12.03 10.37
N ALA A 239 -31.38 12.85 11.40
CA ALA A 239 -31.06 14.28 11.34
C ALA A 239 -29.58 14.52 11.05
N LEU A 240 -28.67 13.73 11.63
CA LEU A 240 -27.23 13.84 11.37
C LEU A 240 -26.85 13.47 9.94
N ILE A 241 -27.53 12.47 9.35
CA ILE A 241 -27.36 12.14 7.94
C ILE A 241 -27.76 13.33 7.06
N LEU A 242 -28.91 13.96 7.35
CA LEU A 242 -29.35 15.15 6.62
C LEU A 242 -28.38 16.33 6.79
N VAL A 243 -27.92 16.60 8.02
CA VAL A 243 -26.91 17.63 8.31
C VAL A 243 -25.61 17.36 7.55
N SER A 244 -25.17 16.10 7.47
CA SER A 244 -23.97 15.72 6.72
C SER A 244 -24.12 15.97 5.22
N ILE A 245 -25.25 15.59 4.63
CA ILE A 245 -25.54 15.83 3.20
C ILE A 245 -25.61 17.33 2.91
N LEU A 246 -26.37 18.08 3.71
CA LEU A 246 -26.52 19.53 3.55
C LEU A 246 -25.20 20.26 3.77
N GLY A 247 -24.43 19.88 4.79
CA GLY A 247 -23.14 20.46 5.09
C GLY A 247 -22.11 20.22 3.97
N THR A 248 -22.12 19.03 3.38
CA THR A 248 -21.27 18.73 2.21
C THR A 248 -21.68 19.55 0.99
N GLY A 249 -22.98 19.70 0.75
CA GLY A 249 -23.50 20.58 -0.32
C GLY A 249 -23.16 22.05 -0.09
N LEU A 250 -23.21 22.53 1.16
CA LEU A 250 -22.78 23.88 1.54
C LEU A 250 -21.29 24.09 1.29
N ALA A 251 -20.43 23.13 1.69
CA ALA A 251 -18.99 23.21 1.43
C ALA A 251 -18.71 23.28 -0.08
N TRP A 252 -19.34 22.40 -0.87
CA TRP A 252 -19.23 22.45 -2.34
C TRP A 252 -19.71 23.80 -2.92
N GLY A 253 -20.81 24.35 -2.42
CA GLY A 253 -21.32 25.64 -2.86
C GLY A 253 -20.39 26.80 -2.51
N VAL A 254 -19.83 26.82 -1.30
CA VAL A 254 -18.85 27.83 -0.88
C VAL A 254 -17.59 27.74 -1.74
N GLU A 255 -17.09 26.54 -2.00
CA GLU A 255 -15.94 26.34 -2.88
C GLU A 255 -16.23 26.88 -4.28
N LYS A 256 -17.36 26.46 -4.89
CA LYS A 256 -17.66 26.77 -6.29
C LYS A 256 -18.01 28.22 -6.55
N PHE A 257 -18.72 28.86 -5.62
CA PHE A 257 -19.31 30.19 -5.83
C PHE A 257 -18.62 31.31 -5.05
N ILE A 258 -17.79 30.98 -4.04
CA ILE A 258 -17.08 31.99 -3.22
C ILE A 258 -15.57 31.86 -3.37
N VAL A 259 -15.03 30.64 -3.27
CA VAL A 259 -13.57 30.43 -3.29
C VAL A 259 -13.02 30.45 -4.71
N GLU A 260 -13.52 29.62 -5.62
CA GLU A 260 -13.02 29.58 -7.00
C GLU A 260 -13.00 30.95 -7.71
N PRO A 261 -14.02 31.83 -7.59
CA PRO A 261 -13.99 33.15 -8.22
C PRO A 261 -12.98 34.13 -7.62
N ASP A 262 -12.66 34.00 -6.32
CA ASP A 262 -11.74 34.88 -5.57
C ASP A 262 -10.66 34.06 -4.85
N GLN A 263 -10.07 33.13 -5.59
CA GLN A 263 -9.20 32.10 -5.00
C GLN A 263 -7.95 32.72 -4.37
N LEU A 264 -7.38 33.74 -5.01
CA LEU A 264 -6.19 34.41 -4.49
C LEU A 264 -6.47 35.01 -3.11
N SER A 265 -7.53 35.80 -2.94
CA SER A 265 -7.80 36.42 -1.63
C SER A 265 -8.19 35.39 -0.57
N LYS A 266 -8.94 34.34 -0.93
CA LYS A 266 -9.44 33.34 0.04
C LYS A 266 -8.39 32.31 0.45
N GLU A 267 -7.52 31.91 -0.46
CA GLU A 267 -6.53 30.84 -0.23
C GLU A 267 -5.13 31.34 0.14
N THR A 268 -4.81 32.64 -0.01
CA THR A 268 -3.45 33.17 0.24
C THR A 268 -2.88 32.74 1.59
N LEU A 269 -3.66 32.84 2.67
CA LEU A 269 -3.19 32.47 4.01
C LEU A 269 -2.83 30.98 4.11
N TYR A 270 -3.68 30.11 3.57
CA TYR A 270 -3.47 28.65 3.62
C TYR A 270 -2.31 28.23 2.71
N MET A 271 -2.15 28.88 1.54
CA MET A 271 -1.00 28.68 0.66
C MET A 271 0.32 29.06 1.35
N GLN A 272 0.35 30.17 2.10
CA GLN A 272 1.54 30.56 2.87
C GLN A 272 1.91 29.51 3.92
N TYR A 273 0.93 28.90 4.60
CA TYR A 273 1.19 27.80 5.52
C TYR A 273 1.82 26.60 4.82
N SER A 274 1.29 26.18 3.66
CA SER A 274 1.87 25.08 2.90
C SER A 274 3.28 25.39 2.41
N ILE A 275 3.51 26.58 1.83
CA ILE A 275 4.85 27.00 1.35
C ILE A 275 5.87 26.95 2.50
N LYS A 276 5.56 27.57 3.64
CA LYS A 276 6.45 27.60 4.80
C LYS A 276 6.73 26.21 5.34
N SER A 277 5.71 25.35 5.38
CA SER A 277 5.85 23.97 5.87
C SER A 277 6.70 23.13 4.93
N THR A 278 6.54 23.30 3.61
CA THR A 278 7.36 22.63 2.60
C THR A 278 8.81 23.13 2.65
N GLN A 279 9.04 24.44 2.69
CA GLN A 279 10.40 24.99 2.79
C GLN A 279 11.12 24.45 4.03
N LYS A 280 10.45 24.45 5.19
CA LYS A 280 11.01 23.89 6.42
C LYS A 280 11.29 22.39 6.32
N ALA A 281 10.38 21.62 5.72
CA ALA A 281 10.54 20.17 5.56
C ALA A 281 11.74 19.80 4.66
N TYR A 282 12.00 20.60 3.62
CA TYR A 282 13.13 20.42 2.71
C TYR A 282 14.40 21.17 3.15
N GLY A 283 14.37 21.89 4.27
CA GLY A 283 15.50 22.71 4.73
C GLY A 283 15.81 23.89 3.80
N LEU A 284 14.82 24.41 3.08
CA LEU A 284 14.96 25.53 2.13
C LEU A 284 14.83 26.91 2.79
N ASP A 285 14.69 26.94 4.12
CA ASP A 285 14.63 28.19 4.89
C ASP A 285 16.00 28.89 4.98
N ASP A 286 17.10 28.13 4.82
CA ASP A 286 18.49 28.61 4.91
C ASP A 286 19.28 28.28 3.63
N VAL A 287 18.90 28.91 2.52
CA VAL A 287 19.58 28.72 1.24
C VAL A 287 20.43 29.95 0.90
N LYS A 288 21.73 29.72 0.67
CA LYS A 288 22.64 30.75 0.15
C LYS A 288 22.49 30.87 -1.36
N THR A 289 21.78 31.89 -1.83
CA THR A 289 21.72 32.20 -3.26
C THR A 289 23.01 32.89 -3.71
N ILE A 290 23.70 32.30 -4.69
CA ILE A 290 24.89 32.89 -5.32
C ILE A 290 24.54 33.16 -6.78
N GLN A 291 24.70 34.40 -7.23
CA GLN A 291 24.56 34.72 -8.64
C GLN A 291 25.81 34.25 -9.40
N PHE A 292 25.62 33.45 -10.45
CA PHE A 292 26.68 33.03 -11.37
C PHE A 292 26.40 33.60 -12.77
N PRO A 293 26.74 34.88 -13.01
CA PRO A 293 26.53 35.50 -14.31
C PRO A 293 27.53 34.94 -15.34
N ALA A 294 27.05 34.61 -16.53
CA ALA A 294 27.91 34.34 -17.68
C ALA A 294 28.71 35.61 -18.01
N ARG A 295 30.02 35.47 -18.24
CA ARG A 295 30.90 36.57 -18.63
C ARG A 295 31.28 36.41 -20.10
N ASP A 296 31.04 37.43 -20.90
CA ASP A 296 31.33 37.41 -22.35
C ASP A 296 32.77 37.82 -22.69
N ASN A 297 33.72 37.62 -21.77
CA ASN A 297 35.11 38.07 -21.89
C ASN A 297 36.12 36.91 -22.05
N LEU A 298 35.70 35.79 -22.64
CA LEU A 298 36.54 34.62 -22.87
C LEU A 298 37.78 34.97 -23.72
N THR A 299 38.96 34.67 -23.20
CA THR A 299 40.24 34.86 -23.90
C THR A 299 40.81 33.53 -24.40
N ILE A 300 41.79 33.59 -25.31
CA ILE A 300 42.50 32.38 -25.76
C ILE A 300 43.29 31.72 -24.62
N GLU A 301 43.85 32.53 -23.71
CA GLU A 301 44.56 32.06 -22.52
C GLU A 301 43.62 31.29 -21.57
N ASP A 302 42.34 31.69 -21.47
CA ASP A 302 41.35 30.92 -20.72
C ASP A 302 41.10 29.53 -21.33
N ILE A 303 41.16 29.39 -22.66
CA ILE A 303 40.99 28.10 -23.35
C ILE A 303 42.23 27.22 -23.13
N GLU A 304 43.42 27.79 -23.32
CA GLU A 304 44.70 27.08 -23.16
C GLU A 304 44.94 26.61 -21.72
N ASN A 305 44.48 27.37 -20.73
CA ASN A 305 44.59 27.01 -19.32
C ASN A 305 43.53 26.00 -18.84
N ASN A 306 42.52 25.68 -19.66
CA ASN A 306 41.42 24.78 -19.29
C ASN A 306 41.23 23.64 -20.31
N PRO A 307 42.27 22.87 -20.67
CA PRO A 307 42.17 21.79 -21.67
C PRO A 307 41.15 20.73 -21.27
N GLU A 308 41.08 20.38 -19.98
CA GLU A 308 40.10 19.43 -19.45
C GLU A 308 38.65 19.86 -19.73
N VAL A 309 38.34 21.17 -19.70
CA VAL A 309 36.98 21.65 -19.99
C VAL A 309 36.69 21.51 -21.47
N ILE A 310 37.65 21.88 -22.33
CA ILE A 310 37.52 21.85 -23.79
C ILE A 310 37.37 20.42 -24.30
N GLU A 311 38.20 19.51 -23.80
CA GLU A 311 38.15 18.09 -24.14
C GLU A 311 36.86 17.42 -23.67
N ASN A 312 36.17 17.97 -22.67
CA ASN A 312 34.93 17.43 -22.15
C ASN A 312 33.67 18.18 -22.60
N ILE A 313 33.79 19.05 -23.62
CA ILE A 313 32.62 19.70 -24.21
C ILE A 313 31.75 18.64 -24.88
N ARG A 314 30.60 18.39 -24.26
CA ARG A 314 29.61 17.44 -24.73
C ARG A 314 28.95 17.97 -26.01
N ILE A 315 29.10 17.23 -27.10
CA ILE A 315 28.45 17.54 -28.40
C ILE A 315 27.22 16.66 -28.67
N ASN A 316 27.04 15.58 -27.90
CA ASN A 316 25.92 14.65 -28.01
C ASN A 316 24.99 14.73 -26.78
N ASP A 317 23.76 14.21 -26.90
CA ASP A 317 22.81 14.13 -25.78
C ASP A 317 22.49 12.67 -25.40
N GLN A 318 22.05 12.48 -24.16
CA GLN A 318 21.72 11.20 -23.53
C GLN A 318 20.51 10.52 -24.19
N GLU A 319 19.43 11.26 -24.44
CA GLU A 319 18.18 10.69 -24.98
C GLU A 319 18.35 9.97 -26.33
N PRO A 320 18.95 10.59 -27.37
CA PRO A 320 19.15 9.90 -28.65
C PRO A 320 20.13 8.73 -28.53
N LEU A 321 21.06 8.80 -27.57
CA LEU A 321 22.07 7.78 -27.33
C LEU A 321 21.48 6.44 -26.88
N ILE A 322 20.38 6.45 -26.12
CA ILE A 322 19.67 5.23 -25.72
C ILE A 322 19.25 4.41 -26.96
N GLN A 323 18.76 5.08 -28.01
CA GLN A 323 18.36 4.41 -29.25
C GLN A 323 19.55 3.83 -29.99
N VAL A 324 20.65 4.59 -30.06
CA VAL A 324 21.91 4.14 -30.67
C VAL A 324 22.47 2.91 -29.94
N TYR A 325 22.48 2.92 -28.61
CA TYR A 325 22.95 1.79 -27.80
C TYR A 325 22.09 0.55 -28.02
N ASN A 326 20.77 0.67 -27.98
CA ASN A 326 19.87 -0.46 -28.23
C ASN A 326 20.00 -1.00 -29.67
N GLN A 327 20.24 -0.14 -30.66
CA GLN A 327 20.40 -0.54 -32.04
C GLN A 327 21.75 -1.23 -32.31
N LEU A 328 22.84 -0.68 -31.77
CA LEU A 328 24.20 -1.15 -32.08
C LEU A 328 24.71 -2.21 -31.11
N GLN A 329 24.37 -2.07 -29.81
CA GLN A 329 24.96 -2.84 -28.72
C GLN A 329 23.95 -3.74 -28.00
N GLY A 330 22.68 -3.74 -28.42
CA GLY A 330 21.65 -4.64 -27.88
C GLY A 330 21.98 -6.11 -28.19
N ILE A 331 22.42 -6.41 -29.42
CA ILE A 331 22.87 -7.73 -29.92
C ILE A 331 21.79 -8.82 -29.92
N ARG A 332 20.89 -8.82 -28.93
CA ARG A 332 19.72 -9.68 -28.79
C ARG A 332 18.52 -8.84 -28.34
N PRO A 333 17.28 -9.21 -28.72
CA PRO A 333 16.09 -8.41 -28.38
C PRO A 333 15.81 -8.25 -26.88
N TYR A 334 16.25 -9.21 -26.07
CA TYR A 334 16.06 -9.22 -24.62
C TYR A 334 17.13 -8.44 -23.85
N TYR A 335 18.21 -8.00 -24.51
CA TYR A 335 19.14 -7.07 -23.90
C TYR A 335 18.73 -5.65 -24.24
N VAL A 336 18.66 -4.82 -23.21
CA VAL A 336 18.19 -3.44 -23.32
C VAL A 336 19.10 -2.50 -22.56
N PHE A 337 19.33 -1.33 -23.13
CA PHE A 337 19.85 -0.17 -22.41
C PHE A 337 18.64 0.68 -22.06
N TYR A 338 18.34 0.79 -20.77
CA TYR A 338 17.12 1.45 -20.31
C TYR A 338 17.32 2.95 -20.15
N ASP A 339 18.48 3.35 -19.66
CA ASP A 339 18.94 4.72 -19.53
C ASP A 339 20.35 4.86 -20.11
N VAL A 340 20.89 6.07 -20.08
CA VAL A 340 22.30 6.36 -20.36
C VAL A 340 22.69 7.40 -19.32
N ASP A 341 23.77 7.22 -18.60
CA ASP A 341 24.23 8.20 -17.62
C ASP A 341 25.41 9.00 -18.15
N VAL A 342 25.58 10.20 -17.59
CA VAL A 342 26.71 11.07 -17.85
C VAL A 342 27.58 11.11 -16.61
N ASP A 343 28.80 10.61 -16.72
CA ASP A 343 29.74 10.59 -15.59
C ASP A 343 31.16 10.86 -16.08
N ARG A 344 32.11 10.97 -15.16
CA ARG A 344 33.52 11.30 -15.43
C ARG A 344 34.45 10.27 -14.84
N TYR A 345 35.36 9.76 -15.67
CA TYR A 345 36.37 8.78 -15.29
C TYR A 345 37.76 9.23 -15.74
N VAL A 346 38.79 8.71 -15.06
CA VAL A 346 40.15 8.78 -15.57
C VAL A 346 40.34 7.58 -16.49
N ILE A 347 40.57 7.83 -17.78
CA ILE A 347 40.75 6.81 -18.82
C ILE A 347 42.06 7.10 -19.55
N ASP A 348 42.95 6.12 -19.59
CA ASP A 348 44.33 6.25 -20.12
C ASP A 348 45.12 7.41 -19.48
N GLY A 349 44.83 7.72 -18.22
CA GLY A 349 45.45 8.82 -17.46
C GLY A 349 44.81 10.20 -17.65
N GLU A 350 43.79 10.32 -18.51
CA GLU A 350 43.10 11.59 -18.80
C GLU A 350 41.71 11.64 -18.18
N TYR A 351 41.32 12.81 -17.65
CA TYR A 351 39.99 13.01 -17.08
C TYR A 351 38.95 13.23 -18.17
N ARG A 352 38.11 12.22 -18.41
CA ARG A 352 37.14 12.20 -19.50
C ARG A 352 35.72 12.05 -18.99
N GLN A 353 34.82 12.84 -19.55
CA GLN A 353 33.39 12.74 -19.44
C GLN A 353 32.90 11.74 -20.47
N VAL A 354 32.08 10.78 -20.03
CA VAL A 354 31.61 9.67 -20.84
C VAL A 354 30.11 9.48 -20.67
N PHE A 355 29.51 8.90 -21.69
CA PHE A 355 28.20 8.28 -21.60
C PHE A 355 28.36 6.82 -21.28
N LEU A 356 27.65 6.33 -20.28
CA LEU A 356 27.66 4.91 -19.93
C LEU A 356 26.26 4.36 -19.77
N SER A 357 26.09 3.07 -20.04
CA SER A 357 24.82 2.39 -19.78
C SER A 357 25.03 0.90 -19.55
N ALA A 358 24.34 0.39 -18.55
CA ALA A 358 24.28 -1.04 -18.26
C ALA A 358 23.45 -1.78 -19.31
N ARG A 359 23.98 -2.88 -19.85
CA ARG A 359 23.21 -3.78 -20.71
C ARG A 359 22.37 -4.70 -19.82
N GLU A 360 21.12 -4.32 -19.61
CA GLU A 360 20.20 -5.06 -18.76
C GLU A 360 19.45 -6.15 -19.52
N LEU A 361 18.99 -7.16 -18.78
CA LEU A 361 18.16 -8.23 -19.29
C LEU A 361 16.68 -7.93 -19.02
N ASP A 362 15.91 -7.77 -20.09
CA ASP A 362 14.45 -7.63 -20.06
C ASP A 362 13.79 -8.97 -20.40
N GLN A 363 13.34 -9.67 -19.36
CA GLN A 363 12.72 -10.99 -19.47
C GLN A 363 11.37 -10.96 -20.20
N ASP A 364 10.69 -9.82 -20.28
CA ASP A 364 9.40 -9.70 -20.97
C ASP A 364 9.57 -9.73 -22.50
N ARG A 365 10.79 -9.42 -22.97
CA ARG A 365 11.19 -9.48 -24.40
C ARG A 365 11.67 -10.86 -24.83
N LEU A 366 11.71 -11.84 -23.93
CA LEU A 366 11.94 -13.23 -24.31
C LEU A 366 10.73 -13.75 -25.11
N ASN A 367 11.01 -14.58 -26.13
CA ASN A 367 9.97 -15.26 -26.90
C ASN A 367 8.98 -15.98 -25.97
N GLU A 368 7.69 -15.99 -26.29
CA GLU A 368 6.66 -16.54 -25.40
C GLU A 368 6.92 -18.00 -25.01
N GLN A 369 7.38 -18.80 -25.96
CA GLN A 369 7.74 -20.20 -25.75
C GLN A 369 8.96 -20.35 -24.82
N ALA A 370 9.83 -19.34 -24.77
CA ALA A 370 11.01 -19.30 -23.91
C ALA A 370 10.71 -18.72 -22.52
N ARG A 371 9.53 -18.13 -22.26
CA ARG A 371 9.12 -17.60 -20.94
C ARG A 371 8.63 -18.69 -19.98
N THR A 372 9.40 -19.77 -19.87
CA THR A 372 9.14 -20.85 -18.90
C THR A 372 9.65 -20.44 -17.51
N TRP A 373 9.15 -21.08 -16.44
CA TRP A 373 9.60 -20.78 -15.08
C TRP A 373 11.10 -21.08 -14.89
N VAL A 374 11.62 -22.14 -15.50
CA VAL A 374 13.07 -22.42 -15.47
C VAL A 374 13.84 -21.27 -16.14
N ASN A 375 13.38 -20.83 -17.31
CA ASN A 375 14.08 -19.77 -18.03
C ASN A 375 14.04 -18.42 -17.30
N LEU A 376 12.90 -18.03 -16.76
CA LEU A 376 12.73 -16.74 -16.07
C LEU A 376 13.46 -16.69 -14.72
N TYR A 377 13.54 -17.81 -14.00
CA TYR A 377 13.97 -17.80 -12.61
C TYR A 377 15.32 -18.49 -12.37
N LEU A 378 15.78 -19.35 -13.28
CA LEU A 378 17.03 -20.12 -13.17
C LEU A 378 18.04 -19.86 -14.30
N LYS A 379 17.55 -19.64 -15.54
CA LYS A 379 18.44 -19.50 -16.72
C LYS A 379 18.81 -18.05 -16.99
N TYR A 380 17.83 -17.20 -17.32
CA TYR A 380 18.03 -15.81 -17.73
C TYR A 380 17.99 -14.92 -16.49
N THR A 381 19.07 -14.94 -15.72
CA THR A 381 19.10 -14.34 -14.38
C THR A 381 19.65 -12.91 -14.38
N HIS A 382 20.55 -12.54 -15.28
CA HIS A 382 21.31 -11.28 -15.22
C HIS A 382 21.44 -10.60 -16.59
N GLY A 383 21.65 -9.28 -16.56
CA GLY A 383 22.16 -8.51 -17.70
C GLY A 383 23.66 -8.70 -17.88
N TYR A 384 24.27 -8.18 -18.95
CA TYR A 384 25.67 -8.49 -19.25
C TYR A 384 26.44 -7.32 -19.86
N GLY A 385 27.28 -6.70 -19.03
CA GLY A 385 28.28 -5.71 -19.42
C GLY A 385 27.75 -4.28 -19.46
N ILE A 386 28.65 -3.36 -19.81
CA ILE A 386 28.41 -1.93 -19.91
C ILE A 386 28.86 -1.46 -21.29
N THR A 387 28.15 -0.48 -21.85
CA THR A 387 28.60 0.25 -23.03
C THR A 387 29.01 1.65 -22.60
N VAL A 388 30.20 2.08 -23.04
CA VAL A 388 30.75 3.40 -22.71
C VAL A 388 31.14 4.09 -24.01
N SER A 389 30.73 5.34 -24.18
CA SER A 389 31.12 6.20 -25.31
C SER A 389 31.58 7.57 -24.84
N THR A 390 32.39 8.24 -25.65
CA THR A 390 32.84 9.60 -25.40
C THR A 390 31.72 10.61 -25.61
N VAL A 391 31.73 11.72 -24.86
CA VAL A 391 30.73 12.79 -25.03
C VAL A 391 31.03 13.77 -26.17
N ASN A 392 32.29 13.84 -26.60
CA ASN A 392 32.88 14.86 -27.46
C ASN A 392 33.29 14.35 -28.85
N ASN A 393 33.40 13.02 -29.04
CA ASN A 393 33.83 12.42 -30.30
C ASN A 393 32.71 11.60 -30.97
N VAL A 394 32.76 11.60 -32.29
CA VAL A 394 31.89 10.78 -33.15
C VAL A 394 32.71 10.08 -34.22
N THR A 395 32.24 8.91 -34.64
CA THR A 395 32.76 8.18 -35.79
C THR A 395 32.46 8.96 -37.08
N PRO A 396 33.11 8.62 -38.22
CA PRO A 396 32.80 9.24 -39.51
C PRO A 396 31.34 9.09 -39.95
N GLN A 397 30.60 8.14 -39.37
CA GLN A 397 29.17 7.91 -39.60
C GLN A 397 28.27 8.74 -38.67
N GLY A 398 28.85 9.59 -37.80
CA GLY A 398 28.13 10.41 -36.83
C GLY A 398 27.62 9.65 -35.60
N GLN A 399 28.12 8.43 -35.36
CA GLN A 399 27.79 7.66 -34.16
C GLN A 399 28.77 8.00 -33.03
N PRO A 400 28.37 7.98 -31.75
CA PRO A 400 29.30 8.21 -30.64
C PRO A 400 30.45 7.20 -30.62
N GLU A 401 31.66 7.69 -30.37
CA GLU A 401 32.85 6.84 -30.31
C GLU A 401 32.83 5.98 -29.04
N MET A 402 32.77 4.65 -29.22
CA MET A 402 32.60 3.69 -28.13
C MET A 402 33.95 3.24 -27.58
N LEU A 403 34.17 3.47 -26.29
CA LEU A 403 35.34 3.02 -25.52
C LEU A 403 35.17 1.57 -25.03
N VAL A 404 33.94 1.18 -24.69
CA VAL A 404 33.58 -0.18 -24.29
C VAL A 404 32.36 -0.64 -25.10
N LYS A 405 32.48 -1.79 -25.76
CA LYS A 405 31.45 -2.34 -26.67
C LYS A 405 31.45 -3.87 -26.71
N ASN A 406 30.48 -4.46 -27.41
CA ASN A 406 30.29 -5.89 -27.70
C ASN A 406 29.85 -6.76 -26.51
N ILE A 407 29.65 -8.05 -26.82
CA ILE A 407 29.42 -9.13 -25.85
C ILE A 407 30.37 -10.31 -26.18
N PRO A 408 31.30 -10.68 -25.29
CA PRO A 408 31.61 -10.00 -24.03
C PRO A 408 32.16 -8.57 -24.25
N PRO A 409 32.08 -7.66 -23.25
CA PRO A 409 32.60 -6.31 -23.37
C PRO A 409 34.10 -6.30 -23.68
N THR A 410 34.49 -5.59 -24.74
CA THR A 410 35.88 -5.34 -25.13
C THR A 410 36.18 -3.84 -25.08
N THR A 411 37.41 -3.51 -24.71
CA THR A 411 37.92 -2.14 -24.67
C THR A 411 39.39 -2.11 -25.05
N GLU A 412 39.82 -1.01 -25.66
CA GLU A 412 41.22 -0.73 -26.04
C GLU A 412 41.92 0.18 -25.01
N THR A 413 41.18 0.62 -23.99
CA THR A 413 41.65 1.54 -22.94
C THR A 413 42.13 0.77 -21.70
N ASP A 414 42.66 1.48 -20.71
CA ASP A 414 42.98 0.93 -19.38
C ASP A 414 41.77 0.49 -18.53
N PHE A 415 40.54 0.65 -19.04
CA PHE A 415 39.31 0.26 -18.37
C PHE A 415 39.20 -1.27 -18.19
N LYS A 416 39.12 -1.74 -16.94
CA LYS A 416 39.10 -3.20 -16.63
C LYS A 416 37.74 -3.67 -16.14
N ILE A 417 37.08 -4.48 -16.95
CA ILE A 417 35.85 -5.19 -16.58
C ILE A 417 36.21 -6.64 -16.26
N VAL A 418 36.23 -6.99 -14.97
CA VAL A 418 36.55 -8.35 -14.52
C VAL A 418 35.32 -9.24 -14.51
N ARG A 419 34.16 -8.70 -14.13
CA ARG A 419 32.88 -9.40 -14.05
C ARG A 419 31.74 -8.55 -14.60
N PRO A 420 31.25 -8.84 -15.82
CA PRO A 420 30.23 -8.03 -16.49
C PRO A 420 28.80 -8.36 -16.06
N GLU A 421 28.55 -9.37 -15.23
CA GLU A 421 27.21 -9.86 -14.92
C GLU A 421 26.41 -8.89 -14.03
N ILE A 422 25.23 -8.49 -14.50
CA ILE A 422 24.37 -7.48 -13.86
C ILE A 422 23.16 -8.16 -13.21
N TYR A 423 23.33 -8.53 -11.94
CA TYR A 423 22.27 -9.16 -11.14
C TYR A 423 21.29 -8.16 -10.52
N PHE A 424 21.66 -6.89 -10.41
CA PHE A 424 20.85 -5.81 -9.85
C PHE A 424 20.89 -4.64 -10.82
N GLY A 425 19.72 -4.20 -11.28
CA GLY A 425 19.57 -3.17 -12.29
C GLY A 425 18.13 -2.64 -12.33
N GLU A 426 17.85 -1.67 -13.18
CA GLU A 426 16.57 -0.96 -13.27
C GLU A 426 15.45 -1.80 -13.94
N LYS A 427 15.81 -2.85 -14.67
CA LYS A 427 14.88 -3.83 -15.30
C LYS A 427 14.78 -5.16 -14.55
N THR A 428 15.51 -5.31 -13.46
CA THR A 428 15.52 -6.55 -12.66
C THR A 428 14.31 -6.65 -11.70
N ASN A 429 13.11 -6.77 -12.24
CA ASN A 429 11.86 -6.75 -11.46
C ASN A 429 11.50 -8.10 -10.82
N ASN A 430 11.94 -9.20 -11.42
CA ASN A 430 11.60 -10.55 -10.96
C ASN A 430 12.66 -11.09 -9.98
N TYR A 431 12.21 -11.94 -9.05
CA TYR A 431 13.15 -12.75 -8.26
C TYR A 431 13.91 -13.69 -9.19
N ILE A 432 15.07 -14.17 -8.74
CA ILE A 432 15.82 -15.25 -9.39
C ILE A 432 16.33 -16.20 -8.33
N ILE A 433 16.69 -17.40 -8.75
CA ILE A 433 17.32 -18.40 -7.91
C ILE A 433 18.63 -18.77 -8.58
N VAL A 434 19.71 -18.54 -7.85
CA VAL A 434 21.07 -18.76 -8.30
C VAL A 434 21.68 -19.95 -7.57
N ASN A 435 22.80 -20.48 -8.08
CA ASN A 435 23.45 -21.69 -7.58
C ASN A 435 22.48 -22.89 -7.61
N THR A 436 21.88 -23.12 -8.78
CA THR A 436 21.00 -24.26 -9.04
C THR A 436 21.69 -25.30 -9.92
N ASP A 437 21.11 -26.49 -10.05
CA ASP A 437 21.60 -27.51 -10.98
C ASP A 437 21.46 -27.08 -12.46
N GLU A 438 20.62 -26.08 -12.73
CA GLU A 438 20.55 -25.40 -14.02
C GLU A 438 21.59 -24.28 -14.06
N MET A 439 22.50 -24.30 -15.04
CA MET A 439 23.48 -23.23 -15.24
C MET A 439 22.82 -21.99 -15.84
N GLU A 440 23.28 -20.82 -15.41
CA GLU A 440 22.75 -19.53 -15.83
C GLU A 440 23.24 -19.21 -17.25
N PHE A 441 22.40 -18.60 -18.07
CA PHE A 441 22.81 -18.09 -19.37
C PHE A 441 23.68 -16.84 -19.17
N ASP A 442 24.86 -16.82 -19.77
CA ASP A 442 25.83 -15.73 -19.65
C ASP A 442 25.74 -14.81 -20.86
N TYR A 443 26.16 -15.30 -22.04
CA TYR A 443 26.07 -14.58 -23.31
C TYR A 443 26.05 -15.51 -24.52
N PRO A 444 25.58 -15.07 -25.70
CA PRO A 444 25.59 -15.89 -26.89
C PRO A 444 26.98 -15.91 -27.54
N SER A 445 27.47 -17.09 -27.93
CA SER A 445 28.73 -17.29 -28.64
C SER A 445 28.49 -18.04 -29.95
N GLY A 446 28.26 -17.30 -31.03
CA GLY A 446 27.93 -17.88 -32.34
C GLY A 446 26.57 -18.58 -32.32
N ALA A 447 26.58 -19.89 -32.57
CA ALA A 447 25.38 -20.74 -32.49
C ALA A 447 25.14 -21.33 -31.09
N ASP A 448 26.13 -21.26 -30.21
CA ASP A 448 26.08 -21.80 -28.84
C ASP A 448 25.90 -20.68 -27.81
N ASN A 449 25.63 -21.06 -26.57
CA ASN A 449 25.53 -20.16 -25.43
C ASN A 449 26.65 -20.45 -24.44
N VAL A 450 27.24 -19.40 -23.90
CA VAL A 450 28.11 -19.50 -22.72
C VAL A 450 27.24 -19.47 -21.48
N GLU A 451 27.59 -20.29 -20.51
CA GLU A 451 26.85 -20.45 -19.27
C GLU A 451 27.77 -20.19 -18.08
N THR A 452 27.20 -19.69 -16.99
CA THR A 452 27.93 -19.28 -15.79
C THR A 452 27.21 -19.74 -14.51
N LEU A 453 27.89 -19.61 -13.38
CA LEU A 453 27.34 -19.80 -12.04
C LEU A 453 27.56 -18.54 -11.21
N TYR A 454 26.57 -18.18 -10.41
CA TYR A 454 26.68 -17.03 -9.53
C TYR A 454 27.78 -17.16 -8.47
N GLU A 455 28.82 -16.34 -8.62
CA GLU A 455 29.94 -16.27 -7.67
C GLU A 455 29.75 -15.21 -6.58
N GLY A 456 28.66 -14.44 -6.61
CA GLY A 456 28.42 -13.38 -5.65
C GLY A 456 27.95 -13.90 -4.28
N LYS A 457 27.80 -12.97 -3.32
CA LYS A 457 27.37 -13.31 -1.95
C LYS A 457 25.89 -13.01 -1.66
N ALA A 458 25.20 -12.34 -2.58
CA ALA A 458 23.82 -11.91 -2.33
C ALA A 458 22.84 -13.10 -2.35
N GLY A 459 21.65 -12.86 -1.80
CA GLY A 459 20.56 -13.84 -1.76
C GLY A 459 20.43 -14.58 -0.43
N ILE A 460 19.29 -15.26 -0.30
CA ILE A 460 18.89 -15.98 0.90
C ILE A 460 18.94 -17.48 0.59
N ASN A 461 19.73 -18.25 1.36
CA ASN A 461 19.80 -19.71 1.17
C ASN A 461 18.42 -20.36 1.29
N LEU A 462 18.11 -21.27 0.38
CA LEU A 462 16.81 -21.92 0.25
C LEU A 462 16.74 -23.26 0.98
N SER A 463 16.71 -23.22 2.32
CA SER A 463 16.34 -24.41 3.10
C SER A 463 14.88 -24.81 2.81
N PHE A 464 14.50 -26.08 3.07
CA PHE A 464 13.15 -26.58 2.83
C PHE A 464 12.04 -25.66 3.39
N PHE A 465 12.23 -25.17 4.63
CA PHE A 465 11.25 -24.29 5.27
C PHE A 465 11.18 -22.91 4.60
N LYS A 466 12.32 -22.37 4.15
CA LYS A 466 12.36 -21.10 3.41
C LYS A 466 11.75 -21.25 2.02
N ARG A 467 11.99 -22.38 1.33
CA ARG A 467 11.33 -22.71 0.07
C ARG A 467 9.81 -22.70 0.20
N LEU A 468 9.27 -23.28 1.28
CA LEU A 468 7.84 -23.23 1.55
C LEU A 468 7.33 -21.79 1.73
N LEU A 469 8.02 -20.98 2.54
CA LEU A 469 7.64 -19.59 2.79
C LEU A 469 7.69 -18.73 1.51
N PHE A 470 8.75 -18.85 0.71
CA PHE A 470 8.86 -18.14 -0.56
C PHE A 470 7.86 -18.65 -1.60
N SER A 471 7.54 -19.94 -1.62
CA SER A 471 6.48 -20.48 -2.48
C SER A 471 5.11 -19.88 -2.15
N ILE A 472 4.81 -19.64 -0.87
CA ILE A 472 3.58 -18.96 -0.44
C ILE A 472 3.63 -17.48 -0.81
N ARG A 473 4.75 -16.79 -0.57
CA ARG A 473 4.94 -15.37 -0.88
C ARG A 473 4.77 -15.07 -2.37
N GLU A 474 5.42 -15.86 -3.22
CA GLU A 474 5.43 -15.67 -4.68
C GLU A 474 4.24 -16.35 -5.38
N GLY A 475 3.35 -17.02 -4.61
CA GLY A 475 2.17 -17.69 -5.16
C GLY A 475 2.48 -18.85 -6.11
N SER A 476 3.66 -19.48 -6.00
CA SER A 476 4.12 -20.53 -6.92
C SER A 476 4.64 -21.74 -6.17
N TYR A 477 4.02 -22.91 -6.39
CA TYR A 477 4.48 -24.19 -5.83
C TYR A 477 5.76 -24.72 -6.49
N ARG A 478 6.16 -24.17 -7.65
CA ARG A 478 7.26 -24.70 -8.47
C ARG A 478 8.59 -24.69 -7.72
N MET A 479 8.85 -23.65 -6.93
CA MET A 479 10.06 -23.54 -6.11
C MET A 479 10.15 -24.63 -5.02
N LEU A 480 9.01 -25.06 -4.47
CA LEU A 480 8.98 -26.13 -3.47
C LEU A 480 9.27 -27.50 -4.08
N ILE A 481 8.80 -27.77 -5.30
CA ILE A 481 8.89 -29.10 -5.93
C ILE A 481 10.05 -29.26 -6.92
N SER A 482 10.66 -28.16 -7.38
CA SER A 482 11.74 -28.20 -8.37
C SER A 482 12.92 -29.01 -7.84
N LYS A 483 13.43 -29.91 -8.68
CA LYS A 483 14.62 -30.72 -8.39
C LYS A 483 15.92 -29.93 -8.57
N ASN A 484 15.91 -28.89 -9.40
CA ASN A 484 17.09 -28.06 -9.67
C ASN A 484 17.47 -27.17 -8.48
N ILE A 485 16.64 -27.11 -7.43
CA ILE A 485 16.85 -26.26 -6.26
C ILE A 485 17.19 -27.14 -5.07
N ASP A 486 18.33 -26.88 -4.47
CA ASP A 486 18.81 -27.58 -3.30
C ASP A 486 19.03 -26.61 -2.11
N LYS A 487 19.84 -27.04 -1.14
CA LYS A 487 20.17 -26.27 0.07
C LYS A 487 21.21 -25.17 -0.18
N ASP A 488 21.99 -25.29 -1.25
CA ASP A 488 23.09 -24.41 -1.63
C ASP A 488 22.59 -23.30 -2.57
N SER A 489 21.44 -23.52 -3.22
CA SER A 489 20.70 -22.51 -3.97
C SER A 489 20.27 -21.31 -3.12
N ARG A 490 20.28 -20.12 -3.75
CA ARG A 490 19.92 -18.85 -3.11
C ARG A 490 18.87 -18.11 -3.91
N ILE A 491 17.86 -17.58 -3.22
CA ILE A 491 16.89 -16.66 -3.85
C ILE A 491 17.38 -15.22 -3.71
N ILE A 492 17.43 -14.50 -4.82
CA ILE A 492 17.68 -13.05 -4.84
C ILE A 492 16.35 -12.35 -5.15
N ILE A 493 15.93 -11.48 -4.25
CA ILE A 493 14.69 -10.68 -4.32
C ILE A 493 15.02 -9.19 -4.29
N ASN A 494 14.04 -8.34 -4.62
CA ASN A 494 14.16 -6.87 -4.58
C ASN A 494 15.40 -6.40 -5.34
N ARG A 495 15.52 -6.82 -6.60
CA ARG A 495 16.71 -6.57 -7.41
C ARG A 495 16.71 -5.20 -8.08
N ASN A 496 15.51 -4.69 -8.35
CA ASN A 496 15.32 -3.35 -8.88
C ASN A 496 15.94 -2.29 -7.96
N ILE A 497 16.94 -1.58 -8.46
CA ILE A 497 17.71 -0.62 -7.66
C ILE A 497 16.90 0.61 -7.27
N ILE A 498 15.97 1.07 -8.12
CA ILE A 498 15.09 2.21 -7.84
C ILE A 498 14.18 1.89 -6.66
N GLN A 499 13.57 0.70 -6.66
CA GLN A 499 12.69 0.24 -5.57
C GLN A 499 13.42 0.06 -4.23
N ARG A 500 14.76 -0.08 -4.24
CA ARG A 500 15.56 -0.22 -3.01
C ARG A 500 15.89 1.12 -2.37
N VAL A 501 15.95 2.18 -3.18
CA VAL A 501 16.34 3.52 -2.75
C VAL A 501 15.12 4.37 -2.40
N SER A 502 13.97 4.11 -3.04
CA SER A 502 12.66 4.67 -2.70
C SER A 502 12.05 4.01 -1.45
#